data_AF-A0A6A6CKY0-F1
#
_entry.id   AF-A0A6A6CKY0-F1
#
_cell.length_a   1.000
_cell.length_b   1.000
_cell.length_c   1.000
_cell.angle_alpha   90.00
_cell.angle_beta   90.00
_cell.angle_gamma   90.00
#
_symmetry.space_group_name_H-M   'P 1'
#
loop_
_entity.id
_entity.type
_entity.pdbx_description
1 polymer ?
#
loop_
_entity_poly.entity_id
_entity_poly.type
_entity_poly.pdbx_seq_one_letter_code
_entity_poly.pdbx_strand_id
1 'polypeptide(L)'
;MDDDDIQFDPDLPITQPENNNNNAHAHHAQNNNRQNPEDALSPLEQEVLDEYARLVGNLDDLAGVLNDLASRPSAEILDALRGLERKTSTVFTLLKASVYSIVLQQEVGGG
;
A
#
# COMPACT_ATOMS: atom_id res chain seq x y z
N MET A 1 35.67 36.20 26.13
CA MET A 1 35.39 36.33 24.70
C MET A 1 36.57 37.04 24.12
N ASP A 2 37.58 36.25 23.79
CA ASP A 2 38.59 36.50 22.76
C ASP A 2 38.93 35.07 22.33
N ASP A 3 38.33 34.66 21.22
CA ASP A 3 38.56 33.37 20.59
C ASP A 3 39.96 33.42 19.97
N ASP A 4 40.97 32.95 20.70
CA ASP A 4 42.31 32.76 20.15
C ASP A 4 42.24 31.64 19.10
N ASP A 5 42.24 32.06 17.83
CA ASP A 5 42.32 31.21 16.64
C ASP A 5 43.47 30.21 16.75
N ILE A 6 43.13 28.94 16.97
CA ILE A 6 44.08 27.83 16.87
C ILE A 6 44.37 27.62 15.38
N GLN A 7 45.36 28.34 14.86
CA GLN A 7 45.88 28.17 13.51
C GLN A 7 46.54 26.78 13.40
N PHE A 8 45.92 25.88 12.63
CA PHE A 8 46.45 24.55 12.36
C PHE A 8 47.65 24.69 11.41
N ASP A 9 48.88 24.51 11.91
CA ASP A 9 50.10 24.50 11.10
C ASP A 9 50.30 23.12 10.47
N PRO A 10 50.15 22.97 9.14
CA PRO A 10 50.18 21.67 8.47
C PRO A 10 51.59 21.07 8.33
N ASP A 11 52.65 21.84 8.61
CA ASP A 11 54.03 21.42 8.38
C ASP A 11 54.76 20.95 9.65
N LEU A 12 54.04 20.75 10.76
CA LEU A 12 54.60 20.07 11.92
C LEU A 12 54.96 18.62 11.55
N PRO A 13 56.25 18.22 11.61
CA PRO A 13 56.62 16.84 11.33
C PRO A 13 55.96 15.95 12.38
N ILE A 14 55.11 15.04 11.93
CA ILE A 14 54.47 14.03 12.76
C ILE A 14 55.58 13.16 13.37
N THR A 15 55.99 13.46 14.61
CA THR A 15 56.83 12.55 15.38
C THR A 15 56.01 11.29 15.68
N GLN A 16 56.24 10.24 14.90
CA GLN A 16 55.79 8.90 15.24
C GLN A 16 56.52 8.46 16.52
N PRO A 17 55.83 8.13 17.62
CA PRO A 17 56.48 7.39 18.69
C PRO A 17 56.84 6.00 18.16
N GLU A 18 58.14 5.66 18.25
CA GLU A 18 58.72 4.35 17.96
C GLU A 18 57.85 3.23 18.56
N ASN A 19 57.25 2.41 17.69
CA ASN A 19 56.65 1.15 18.10
C ASN A 19 57.77 0.11 18.23
N ASN A 20 58.25 -0.09 19.45
CA ASN A 20 59.02 -1.27 19.79
C ASN A 20 58.51 -1.87 21.11
N ASN A 21 57.63 -2.86 21.01
CA ASN A 21 57.56 -3.86 22.05
C ASN A 21 57.07 -5.20 21.52
N ASN A 22 58.02 -5.99 21.01
CA ASN A 22 57.88 -7.43 20.92
C ASN A 22 58.16 -8.03 22.30
N ASN A 23 57.12 -8.41 23.04
CA ASN A 23 57.21 -9.64 23.83
C ASN A 23 55.83 -10.26 24.10
N ALA A 24 55.62 -11.40 23.46
CA ALA A 24 54.83 -12.56 23.86
C ALA A 24 53.67 -12.32 24.85
N HIS A 25 52.44 -12.39 24.33
CA HIS A 25 51.39 -13.20 24.96
C HIS A 25 50.68 -13.99 23.86
N ALA A 26 51.23 -15.17 23.59
CA ALA A 26 50.51 -16.23 22.90
C ALA A 26 49.37 -16.70 23.81
N HIS A 27 48.21 -16.06 23.69
CA HIS A 27 46.95 -16.61 24.15
C HIS A 27 45.97 -16.62 22.99
N HIS A 28 46.01 -17.75 22.29
CA HIS A 28 44.84 -18.47 21.84
C HIS A 28 43.51 -17.92 22.40
N ALA A 29 42.77 -17.20 21.58
CA ALA A 29 41.33 -17.13 21.68
C ALA A 29 40.78 -16.71 20.31
N GLN A 30 40.66 -17.73 19.46
CA GLN A 30 39.57 -17.91 18.51
C GLN A 30 38.50 -16.80 18.59
N ASN A 31 38.49 -15.92 17.59
CA ASN A 31 37.40 -14.98 17.38
C ASN A 31 36.20 -15.80 16.85
N ASN A 32 35.61 -16.59 17.75
CA ASN A 32 34.35 -17.26 17.50
C ASN A 32 33.31 -16.15 17.42
N ASN A 33 32.86 -15.91 16.20
CA ASN A 33 31.59 -15.32 15.83
C ASN A 33 30.50 -15.94 16.71
N ARG A 34 30.30 -15.40 17.91
CA ARG A 34 29.22 -15.74 18.82
C ARG A 34 27.97 -15.12 18.21
N GLN A 35 27.41 -15.79 17.21
CA GLN A 35 25.98 -15.68 16.95
C GLN A 35 25.32 -16.10 18.26
N ASN A 36 24.83 -15.09 18.99
CA ASN A 36 24.22 -15.30 20.28
C ASN A 36 22.97 -16.15 20.00
N PRO A 37 22.81 -17.35 20.59
CA PRO A 37 21.60 -18.14 20.40
C PRO A 37 20.35 -17.43 20.95
N GLU A 38 20.53 -16.33 21.68
CA GLU A 38 19.43 -15.43 22.09
C GLU A 38 18.89 -14.55 20.95
N ASP A 39 19.61 -14.44 19.83
CA ASP A 39 19.09 -13.81 18.60
C ASP A 39 18.36 -14.83 17.71
N ALA A 40 18.39 -16.12 18.06
CA ALA A 40 17.63 -17.16 17.37
C ALA A 40 16.20 -17.15 17.91
N LEU A 41 15.26 -16.76 17.05
CA LEU A 41 13.82 -16.80 17.35
C LEU A 41 13.42 -18.15 17.92
N SER A 42 12.59 -18.13 18.96
CA SER A 42 11.97 -19.33 19.48
C SER A 42 11.17 -20.02 18.35
N PRO A 43 11.09 -21.37 18.32
CA PRO A 43 10.32 -22.09 17.31
C PRO A 43 8.87 -21.57 17.16
N LEU A 44 8.25 -21.19 18.28
CA LEU A 44 6.90 -20.63 18.29
C LEU A 44 6.86 -19.21 17.70
N GLU A 45 7.87 -18.38 17.95
CA GLU A 45 7.92 -17.02 17.42
C GLU A 45 8.08 -17.02 15.90
N GLN A 46 8.91 -17.93 15.37
CA GLN A 46 9.05 -18.11 13.92
C GLN A 46 7.75 -18.60 13.29
N GLU A 47 7.08 -19.60 13.90
CA GLU A 47 5.80 -20.12 13.41
C GLU A 47 4.71 -19.02 13.37
N VAL A 48 4.64 -18.19 14.41
CA VAL A 48 3.70 -17.06 14.46
C VAL A 48 4.03 -16.02 13.38
N LEU A 49 5.30 -15.67 13.19
CA LEU A 49 5.71 -14.73 12.12
C LEU A 49 5.40 -15.27 10.72
N ASP A 50 5.61 -16.57 10.49
CA ASP A 50 5.30 -17.22 9.22
C ASP A 50 3.78 -17.19 8.94
N GLU A 51 2.94 -17.42 9.96
CA GLU A 51 1.49 -17.32 9.81
C GLU A 51 1.03 -15.86 9.64
N TYR A 52 1.65 -14.88 10.30
CA TYR A 52 1.37 -13.46 10.03
C TYR A 52 1.77 -13.05 8.61
N ALA A 53 2.91 -13.52 8.11
CA ALA A 53 3.35 -13.26 6.73
C ALA A 53 2.37 -13.88 5.73
N ARG A 54 1.90 -15.10 5.98
CA ARG A 54 0.87 -15.76 5.17
C ARG A 54 -0.46 -15.00 5.24
N LEU A 55 -0.87 -14.56 6.43
CA LEU A 55 -2.10 -13.80 6.61
C LEU A 55 -2.09 -12.48 5.86
N VAL A 56 -0.97 -11.73 5.93
CA VAL A 56 -0.78 -10.51 5.15
C VAL A 56 -0.86 -10.80 3.65
N GLY A 57 -0.20 -11.85 3.17
CA GLY A 57 -0.31 -12.26 1.75
C GLY A 57 -1.76 -12.56 1.35
N ASN A 58 -2.50 -13.29 2.18
CA ASN A 58 -3.92 -13.57 1.95
C ASN A 58 -4.79 -12.30 1.95
N LEU A 59 -4.46 -11.32 2.79
CA LEU A 59 -5.16 -10.03 2.84
C LEU A 59 -4.85 -9.16 1.62
N ASP A 60 -3.62 -9.17 1.14
CA ASP A 60 -3.22 -8.48 -0.09
C ASP A 60 -3.91 -9.09 -1.31
N ASP A 61 -3.98 -10.43 -1.39
CA ASP A 61 -4.73 -11.14 -2.42
C ASP A 61 -6.23 -10.79 -2.37
N LEU A 62 -6.83 -10.83 -1.18
CA LEU A 62 -8.22 -10.46 -0.97
C LEU A 62 -8.48 -9.00 -1.38
N ALA A 63 -7.62 -8.07 -0.98
CA ALA A 63 -7.71 -6.67 -1.34
C ALA A 63 -7.60 -6.48 -2.86
N GLY A 64 -6.70 -7.21 -3.52
CA GLY A 64 -6.57 -7.23 -4.97
C GLY A 64 -7.84 -7.68 -5.67
N VAL A 65 -8.44 -8.79 -5.22
CA VAL A 65 -9.71 -9.31 -5.76
C VAL A 65 -10.87 -8.34 -5.52
N LEU A 66 -10.96 -7.75 -4.33
CA LEU A 66 -11.99 -6.76 -4.01
C LEU A 66 -11.85 -5.50 -4.87
N ASN A 67 -10.62 -5.06 -5.14
CA ASN A 67 -10.36 -3.92 -6.01
C ASN A 67 -10.70 -4.23 -7.47
N ASP A 68 -10.38 -5.43 -7.98
CA ASP A 68 -10.80 -5.86 -9.33
C ASP A 68 -12.33 -5.96 -9.44
N LEU A 69 -13.00 -6.51 -8.42
CA LEU A 69 -14.46 -6.62 -8.40
C LEU A 69 -15.13 -5.25 -8.30
N ALA A 70 -14.60 -4.33 -7.49
CA ALA A 70 -15.12 -2.97 -7.36
C ALA A 70 -14.86 -2.12 -8.62
N SER A 71 -13.76 -2.36 -9.32
CA SER A 71 -13.43 -1.66 -10.58
C SER A 71 -14.14 -2.24 -11.81
N ARG A 72 -14.60 -3.50 -11.75
CA ARG A 72 -15.45 -4.15 -12.78
C ARG A 72 -16.94 -4.07 -12.38
N PRO A 73 -17.86 -4.56 -13.22
CA PRO A 73 -18.70 -3.84 -14.18
C PRO A 73 -19.77 -2.89 -13.59
N SER A 74 -19.44 -2.05 -12.60
CA SER A 74 -20.38 -1.01 -12.12
C SER A 74 -20.76 -0.01 -13.23
N ALA A 75 -19.81 0.39 -14.06
CA ALA A 75 -20.02 1.34 -15.16
C ALA A 75 -20.90 0.77 -16.29
N GLU A 76 -20.64 -0.47 -16.72
CA GLU A 76 -21.40 -1.10 -17.80
C GLU A 76 -22.86 -1.34 -17.40
N ILE A 77 -23.10 -1.80 -16.16
CA ILE A 77 -24.46 -1.96 -15.64
C ILE A 77 -25.15 -0.60 -15.49
N LEU A 78 -24.46 0.42 -14.99
CA LEU A 78 -25.00 1.78 -14.90
C LEU A 78 -25.39 2.35 -16.27
N ASP A 79 -24.56 2.15 -17.29
CA ASP A 79 -24.84 2.63 -18.64
C ASP A 79 -25.98 1.85 -19.30
N ALA A 80 -26.05 0.53 -19.07
CA ALA A 80 -27.19 -0.28 -19.48
C ALA A 80 -28.50 0.19 -18.80
N LEU A 81 -28.47 0.46 -17.49
CA LEU A 81 -29.62 0.97 -16.74
C LEU A 81 -30.04 2.37 -17.20
N ARG A 82 -29.09 3.29 -17.44
CA ARG A 82 -29.38 4.61 -18.03
C ARG A 82 -29.98 4.49 -19.42
N GLY A 83 -29.45 3.59 -20.25
CA GLY A 83 -30.00 3.28 -21.56
C GLY A 83 -31.43 2.75 -21.48
N LEU A 84 -31.71 1.90 -20.49
CA LEU A 84 -33.05 1.36 -20.22
C LEU A 84 -34.01 2.47 -19.75
N GLU A 85 -33.60 3.31 -18.80
CA GLU A 85 -34.38 4.45 -18.28
C GLU A 85 -34.81 5.40 -19.40
N ARG A 86 -33.90 5.76 -20.30
CA ARG A 86 -34.23 6.64 -21.44
C ARG A 86 -35.28 6.02 -22.35
N LYS A 87 -35.16 4.72 -22.64
CA LYS A 87 -36.11 3.99 -23.49
C LYS A 87 -37.48 3.90 -22.84
N THR A 88 -37.57 3.53 -21.56
CA THR A 88 -38.84 3.40 -20.84
C THR A 88 -39.49 4.77 -20.62
N SER A 89 -38.72 5.83 -20.34
CA SER A 89 -39.22 7.20 -20.24
C SER A 89 -39.83 7.69 -21.55
N THR A 90 -39.21 7.33 -22.69
CA THR A 90 -39.76 7.63 -24.02
C THR A 90 -41.08 6.89 -24.25
N VAL A 91 -41.13 5.59 -23.96
CA VAL A 91 -42.35 4.79 -24.08
C VAL A 91 -43.46 5.33 -23.17
N PHE A 92 -43.14 5.69 -21.93
CA PHE A 92 -44.09 6.26 -20.98
C PHE A 92 -44.64 7.60 -21.45
N THR A 93 -43.78 8.46 -22.00
CA THR A 93 -44.19 9.76 -22.56
C THR A 93 -45.14 9.57 -23.74
N LEU A 94 -44.81 8.68 -24.68
CA LEU A 94 -45.66 8.38 -25.83
C LEU A 94 -47.00 7.79 -25.39
N LEU A 95 -46.98 6.89 -24.41
CA LEU A 95 -48.20 6.32 -23.84
C LEU A 95 -49.06 7.40 -23.19
N LYS A 96 -48.47 8.28 -22.38
CA LYS A 96 -49.19 9.39 -21.72
C LYS A 96 -49.80 10.36 -22.74
N ALA A 97 -49.05 10.73 -23.78
CA ALA A 97 -49.54 11.59 -24.85
C ALA A 97 -50.69 10.93 -25.64
N SER A 98 -50.56 9.63 -25.93
CA SER A 98 -51.59 8.83 -26.60
C SER A 98 -52.88 8.78 -25.77
N VAL A 99 -52.78 8.40 -24.49
CA VAL A 99 -53.92 8.32 -23.58
C VAL A 99 -54.58 9.69 -23.40
N TYR A 100 -53.80 10.74 -23.18
CA TYR A 100 -54.34 12.10 -23.01
C TYR A 100 -55.10 12.57 -24.27
N SER A 101 -54.54 12.32 -25.45
CA SER A 101 -55.19 12.66 -26.72
C SER A 101 -56.54 11.94 -26.88
N ILE A 102 -56.62 10.67 -26.50
CA ILE A 102 -57.86 9.88 -26.57
C ILE A 102 -58.91 10.41 -25.59
N VAL A 103 -58.53 10.66 -24.33
CA VAL A 103 -59.44 11.17 -23.30
C VAL A 103 -60.00 12.54 -23.71
N LEU A 104 -59.14 13.45 -24.18
CA LEU A 104 -59.56 14.77 -24.62
C LEU A 104 -60.53 14.72 -25.81
N GLN A 105 -60.28 13.83 -26.78
CA GLN A 105 -61.19 13.64 -27.92
C GLN A 105 -62.58 13.15 -27.49
N GLN A 106 -62.66 12.32 -26.44
CA GLN A 106 -63.93 11.84 -25.88
C GLN A 106 -64.69 12.95 -25.15
N GLU A 107 -64.00 13.80 -24.39
CA GLU A 107 -64.61 14.96 -23.71
C GLU A 107 -65.18 15.97 -24.73
N VAL A 108 -64.49 16.19 -25.85
CA VAL A 108 -64.92 17.15 -26.89
C VAL A 108 -65.98 16.57 -27.82
N GLY A 109 -65.95 15.26 -28.12
CA GLY A 109 -66.92 14.60 -28.99
C GLY A 109 -68.17 14.07 -28.28
N GLY A 110 -68.15 13.98 -26.95
CA GLY A 110 -69.22 13.44 -26.11
C GLY A 110 -70.06 14.49 -25.36
N GLY A 111 -69.83 15.79 -25.59
CA GLY A 111 -70.64 16.91 -25.09
C GLY A 111 -71.43 17.58 -26.20
#